data_AF-A0A550I754-F1
#
_entry.id   AF-A0A550I754-F1
#
_cell.length_a   1.000
_cell.length_b   1.000
_cell.length_c   1.000
_cell.angle_alpha   90.00
_cell.angle_beta   90.00
_cell.angle_gamma   90.00
#
_symmetry.space_group_name_H-M   'P 1'
#
loop_
_entity.id
_entity.type
_entity.pdbx_description
1 polymer ?
#
loop_
_entity_poly.entity_id
_entity_poly.type
_entity_poly.pdbx_seq_one_letter_code
_entity_poly.pdbx_strand_id
1 'polypeptide(L)'
;MKILTVITFCLIVVTSSAQDLKGKWFLTKEGDTYIVPENLIMEVKKDSIKYYSFDQFVFTQSAKIEEKKIKFENGDIRDFEFINQNSFKFISQKDKDSTNFEYVRLIPTKTNLQKEEIENLSFEFNWNGEKIKIKFKQEKGFEEISLEKIDSTYFASFYLLGKRAEVLPIKEITLDKMILYGTPGKPYEIVGEKIE
;
A
#
# COMPACT_ATOMS: atom_id res chain seq x y z
N MET A 1 36.51 -33.88 -36.51
CA MET A 1 35.18 -33.42 -36.09
C MET A 1 35.03 -33.64 -34.59
N LYS A 2 34.95 -32.57 -33.79
CA LYS A 2 34.57 -32.66 -32.37
C LYS A 2 33.28 -31.85 -32.21
N ILE A 3 32.18 -32.53 -31.93
CA ILE A 3 30.90 -31.90 -31.61
C ILE A 3 30.99 -31.46 -30.15
N LEU A 4 31.00 -30.16 -29.92
CA LEU A 4 30.92 -29.57 -28.59
C LEU A 4 29.44 -29.46 -28.22
N THR A 5 28.97 -30.36 -27.37
CA THR A 5 27.60 -30.32 -26.84
C THR A 5 27.55 -29.23 -25.76
N VAL A 6 26.96 -28.08 -26.09
CA VAL A 6 26.65 -27.04 -25.10
C VAL A 6 25.38 -27.46 -24.37
N ILE A 7 25.52 -27.85 -23.11
CA ILE A 7 24.39 -28.10 -22.20
C ILE A 7 23.95 -26.73 -21.67
N THR A 8 22.88 -26.19 -22.24
CA THR A 8 22.21 -25.00 -21.71
C THR A 8 21.40 -25.41 -20.48
N PHE A 9 21.91 -25.07 -19.30
CA PHE A 9 21.21 -25.28 -18.04
C PHE A 9 20.09 -24.23 -17.93
N CYS A 10 18.86 -24.59 -18.30
CA CYS A 10 17.68 -23.80 -17.99
C CYS A 10 17.44 -23.86 -16.48
N LEU A 11 17.94 -22.85 -15.75
CA LEU A 11 17.50 -22.54 -14.40
C LEU A 11 16.02 -22.15 -14.47
N ILE A 12 15.13 -23.12 -14.27
CA ILE A 12 13.73 -22.84 -13.96
C ILE A 12 13.76 -22.18 -12.58
N VAL A 13 13.69 -20.85 -12.56
CA VAL A 13 13.50 -20.09 -11.32
C VAL A 13 12.11 -20.45 -10.81
N VAL A 14 12.05 -21.40 -9.88
CA VAL A 14 10.84 -21.64 -9.11
C VAL A 14 10.66 -20.38 -8.28
N THR A 15 9.81 -19.46 -8.75
CA THR A 15 9.44 -18.25 -8.02
C THR A 15 8.77 -18.72 -6.73
N SER A 16 9.51 -18.69 -5.63
CA SER A 16 8.91 -18.97 -4.33
C SER A 16 7.90 -17.88 -4.04
N SER A 17 6.69 -18.24 -3.59
CA SER A 17 5.62 -17.28 -3.28
C SER A 17 6.05 -16.19 -2.26
N ALA A 18 7.14 -16.43 -1.52
CA ALA A 18 7.79 -15.48 -0.64
C ALA A 18 8.48 -14.30 -1.38
N GLN A 19 9.00 -14.52 -2.58
CA GLN A 19 9.54 -13.43 -3.41
C GLN A 19 8.42 -12.47 -3.82
N ASP A 20 7.24 -13.00 -4.13
CA ASP A 20 6.11 -12.20 -4.60
C ASP A 20 5.59 -11.25 -3.51
N LEU A 21 5.63 -11.65 -2.24
CA LEU A 21 5.20 -10.79 -1.12
C LEU A 21 6.31 -9.89 -0.57
N LYS A 22 7.56 -9.98 -1.01
CA LYS A 22 8.65 -9.16 -0.45
C LYS A 22 8.35 -7.65 -0.64
N GLY A 23 8.43 -6.89 0.44
CA GLY A 23 8.24 -5.43 0.43
C GLY A 23 7.32 -4.93 1.53
N LYS A 24 6.97 -3.64 1.45
CA LYS A 24 5.98 -3.01 2.33
C LYS A 24 4.61 -3.01 1.66
N TRP A 25 3.59 -3.33 2.44
CA TRP A 25 2.20 -3.44 2.03
C TRP A 25 1.35 -2.58 2.95
N PHE A 26 0.51 -1.75 2.37
CA PHE A 26 -0.41 -0.87 3.08
C PHE A 26 -1.81 -1.50 3.07
N LEU A 27 -2.42 -1.59 4.24
CA LEU A 27 -3.78 -2.10 4.35
C LEU A 27 -4.77 -1.04 3.86
N THR A 28 -5.57 -1.38 2.86
CA THR A 28 -6.68 -0.54 2.41
C THR A 28 -7.84 -0.68 3.40
N LYS A 29 -8.54 0.41 3.68
CA LYS A 29 -9.68 0.43 4.62
C LYS A 29 -10.91 1.03 3.95
N GLU A 30 -12.08 0.43 4.20
CA GLU A 30 -13.38 0.98 3.82
C GLU A 30 -13.96 1.80 4.98
N GLY A 31 -14.35 3.05 4.70
CA GLY A 31 -15.07 3.91 5.65
C GLY A 31 -14.46 3.93 7.06
N ASP A 32 -15.31 3.77 8.07
CA ASP A 32 -14.97 3.84 9.50
C ASP A 32 -14.38 2.52 10.06
N THR A 33 -13.77 1.68 9.22
CA THR A 33 -13.19 0.42 9.69
C THR A 33 -12.06 0.69 10.69
N TYR A 34 -12.31 0.36 11.96
CA TYR A 34 -11.34 0.50 13.03
C TYR A 34 -10.31 -0.63 12.98
N ILE A 35 -9.04 -0.29 12.75
CA ILE A 35 -7.93 -1.24 12.67
C ILE A 35 -6.84 -0.80 13.64
N VAL A 36 -6.32 -1.75 14.41
CA VAL A 36 -5.18 -1.54 15.31
C VAL A 36 -4.02 -2.45 14.88
N PRO A 37 -2.83 -1.89 14.63
CA PRO A 37 -2.50 -0.47 14.64
C PRO A 37 -3.14 0.30 13.48
N GLU A 38 -3.35 1.60 13.69
CA GLU A 38 -3.94 2.51 12.70
C GLU A 38 -3.01 2.65 11.48
N ASN A 39 -3.59 2.81 10.28
CA ASN A 39 -2.84 2.99 9.03
C ASN A 39 -1.77 1.90 8.83
N LEU A 40 -2.19 0.64 8.98
CA LEU A 40 -1.34 -0.54 9.05
C LEU A 40 -0.44 -0.69 7.82
N ILE A 41 0.87 -0.70 8.07
CA ILE A 41 1.87 -1.12 7.09
C ILE A 41 2.52 -2.42 7.55
N MET A 42 2.57 -3.37 6.64
CA MET A 42 3.19 -4.68 6.82
C MET A 42 4.44 -4.78 5.95
N GLU A 43 5.60 -4.99 6.55
CA GLU A 43 6.83 -5.30 5.83
C GLU A 43 7.12 -6.80 5.88
N VAL A 44 6.97 -7.45 4.74
CA VAL A 44 7.21 -8.88 4.60
C VAL A 44 8.69 -9.14 4.32
N LYS A 45 9.31 -9.91 5.21
CA LYS A 45 10.67 -10.45 5.07
C LYS A 45 10.60 -11.96 4.80
N LYS A 46 11.77 -12.59 4.69
CA LYS A 46 11.89 -14.02 4.35
C LYS A 46 11.26 -14.94 5.42
N ASP A 47 11.42 -14.58 6.69
CA ASP A 47 11.12 -15.41 7.86
C ASP A 47 10.31 -14.65 8.93
N SER A 48 9.91 -13.42 8.63
CA SER A 48 9.28 -12.52 9.57
C SER A 48 8.44 -11.47 8.85
N ILE A 49 7.48 -10.92 9.58
CA ILE A 49 6.64 -9.81 9.16
C ILE A 49 6.74 -8.73 10.23
N LYS A 50 7.04 -7.51 9.81
CA LYS A 50 7.04 -6.34 10.69
C LYS A 50 5.77 -5.53 10.47
N TYR A 51 5.20 -5.05 11.55
CA TYR A 51 3.98 -4.23 11.53
C TYR A 51 4.28 -2.83 12.05
N TYR A 52 3.72 -1.86 11.34
CA TYR A 52 3.89 -0.44 11.60
C TYR A 52 2.53 0.25 11.68
N SER A 53 2.43 1.24 12.57
CA SER A 53 1.39 2.26 12.56
C SER A 53 1.91 3.41 11.70
N PHE A 54 1.56 3.42 10.40
CA PHE A 54 2.22 4.24 9.40
C PHE A 54 3.76 4.03 9.37
N ASP A 55 4.55 4.97 9.91
CA ASP A 55 6.01 4.92 9.99
C ASP A 55 6.54 4.42 11.36
N GLN A 56 5.67 4.27 12.34
CA GLN A 56 6.03 3.86 13.69
C GLN A 56 6.03 2.34 13.82
N PHE A 57 7.19 1.76 14.14
CA PHE A 57 7.29 0.32 14.40
C PHE A 57 6.43 -0.09 15.61
N VAL A 58 5.67 -1.17 15.45
CA VAL A 58 4.82 -1.71 16.53
C VAL A 58 5.39 -3.05 17.02
N PHE A 59 5.48 -4.04 16.15
CA PHE A 59 6.02 -5.36 16.51
C PHE A 59 6.53 -6.14 15.29
N THR A 60 7.26 -7.22 15.56
CA THR A 60 7.65 -8.23 14.56
C THR A 60 7.04 -9.56 14.93
N GLN A 61 6.57 -10.29 13.93
CA GLN A 61 6.08 -11.66 14.08
C GLN A 61 6.84 -12.58 13.14
N SER A 62 7.38 -13.67 13.66
CA SER A 62 7.98 -14.71 12.83
C SER A 62 6.91 -15.37 11.97
N ALA A 63 7.20 -15.51 10.67
CA ALA A 63 6.26 -16.08 9.72
C ALA A 63 7.00 -16.75 8.55
N LYS A 64 6.44 -17.85 8.06
CA LYS A 64 6.89 -18.53 6.84
C LYS A 64 5.84 -18.38 5.75
N ILE A 65 6.29 -18.06 4.54
CA ILE A 65 5.41 -17.90 3.38
C ILE A 65 5.62 -19.08 2.44
N GLU A 66 4.57 -19.88 2.29
CA GLU A 66 4.59 -21.12 1.52
C GLU A 66 3.24 -21.25 0.77
N GLU A 67 3.28 -21.48 -0.54
CA GLU A 67 2.09 -21.89 -1.33
C GLU A 67 0.84 -21.01 -1.10
N LYS A 68 0.99 -19.68 -1.14
CA LYS A 68 -0.08 -18.69 -0.87
C LYS A 68 -0.64 -18.70 0.56
N LYS A 69 0.17 -19.15 1.52
CA LYS A 69 -0.15 -19.13 2.95
C LYS A 69 0.92 -18.39 3.71
N ILE A 70 0.50 -17.68 4.75
CA ILE A 70 1.37 -17.14 5.79
C ILE A 70 1.16 -18.01 7.03
N LYS A 71 2.21 -18.69 7.46
CA LYS A 71 2.23 -19.53 8.67
C LYS A 71 2.98 -18.79 9.77
N PHE A 72 2.29 -18.44 10.84
CA PHE A 72 2.87 -17.77 12.00
C PHE A 72 3.35 -18.78 13.04
N GLU A 73 4.33 -18.41 13.86
CA GLU A 73 4.89 -19.30 14.90
C GLU A 73 3.87 -19.71 15.97
N ASN A 74 2.85 -18.90 16.21
CA ASN A 74 1.76 -19.22 17.15
C ASN A 74 0.78 -20.28 16.60
N GLY A 75 1.05 -20.85 15.41
CA GLY A 75 0.21 -21.85 14.75
C GLY A 75 -0.90 -21.26 13.88
N ASP A 76 -1.06 -19.94 13.84
CA ASP A 76 -2.03 -19.29 12.97
C ASP A 76 -1.61 -19.40 11.50
N ILE A 77 -2.59 -19.68 10.63
CA ILE A 77 -2.37 -19.81 9.19
C ILE A 77 -3.39 -18.92 8.48
N ARG A 78 -2.87 -18.08 7.58
CA ARG A 78 -3.68 -17.18 6.76
C ARG A 78 -3.44 -17.50 5.29
N ASP A 79 -4.50 -17.86 4.58
CA ASP A 79 -4.48 -17.98 3.13
C ASP A 79 -4.62 -16.58 2.51
N PHE A 80 -3.99 -16.37 1.35
CA PHE A 80 -4.15 -15.13 0.59
C PHE A 80 -4.27 -15.39 -0.91
N GLU A 81 -4.89 -14.44 -1.61
CA GLU A 81 -4.84 -14.39 -3.07
C GLU A 81 -4.44 -13.02 -3.59
N PHE A 82 -3.65 -13.01 -4.66
CA PHE A 82 -3.36 -11.80 -5.41
C PHE A 82 -4.59 -11.40 -6.22
N ILE A 83 -5.00 -10.15 -6.06
CA ILE A 83 -5.98 -9.49 -6.94
C ILE A 83 -5.25 -9.01 -8.19
N ASN A 84 -4.02 -8.52 -8.03
CA ASN A 84 -3.07 -8.23 -9.11
C ASN A 84 -1.61 -8.23 -8.56
N GLN A 85 -0.62 -7.83 -9.36
CA GLN A 85 0.80 -7.82 -8.95
C GLN A 85 1.12 -6.91 -7.73
N ASN A 86 0.27 -5.91 -7.48
CA ASN A 86 0.42 -4.89 -6.46
C ASN A 86 -0.69 -4.92 -5.42
N SER A 87 -1.62 -5.87 -5.46
CA SER A 87 -2.57 -6.05 -4.37
C SER A 87 -2.94 -7.51 -4.12
N PHE A 88 -3.12 -7.84 -2.84
CA PHE A 88 -3.59 -9.14 -2.40
C PHE A 88 -4.59 -8.95 -1.27
N LYS A 89 -5.38 -9.98 -0.98
CA LYS A 89 -6.26 -10.02 0.19
C LYS A 89 -6.08 -11.32 0.94
N PHE A 90 -6.33 -11.29 2.24
CA PHE A 90 -6.50 -12.52 3.01
C PHE A 90 -7.84 -13.17 2.65
N ILE A 91 -7.85 -14.51 2.59
CA ILE A 91 -9.05 -15.30 2.36
C ILE A 91 -9.53 -15.81 3.71
N SER A 92 -10.76 -15.48 4.09
CA SER A 92 -11.42 -16.10 5.23
C SER A 92 -12.02 -17.44 4.82
N GLN A 93 -11.68 -18.49 5.56
CA GLN A 93 -12.26 -19.81 5.35
C GLN A 93 -13.67 -19.97 5.93
N LYS A 94 -14.12 -19.05 6.81
CA LYS A 94 -15.36 -19.21 7.58
C LYS A 94 -16.56 -18.44 7.06
N ASP A 95 -16.35 -17.30 6.37
CA ASP A 95 -17.44 -16.49 5.84
C ASP A 95 -17.01 -15.81 4.53
N LYS A 96 -17.83 -15.95 3.47
CA LYS A 96 -17.65 -15.17 2.23
C LYS A 96 -17.88 -13.67 2.44
N ASP A 97 -18.57 -13.30 3.52
CA ASP A 97 -18.92 -11.93 3.89
C ASP A 97 -18.02 -11.32 4.98
N SER A 98 -17.01 -12.05 5.48
CA SER A 98 -16.06 -11.45 6.43
C SER A 98 -15.17 -10.43 5.72
N THR A 99 -14.89 -9.33 6.40
CA THR A 99 -14.01 -8.22 5.95
C THR A 99 -12.72 -8.78 5.34
N ASN A 100 -12.63 -8.76 4.02
CA ASN A 100 -11.43 -9.15 3.31
C ASN A 100 -10.42 -8.00 3.47
N PHE A 101 -9.41 -8.18 4.32
CA PHE A 101 -8.31 -7.24 4.43
C PHE A 101 -7.50 -7.25 3.13
N GLU A 102 -7.70 -6.23 2.30
CA GLU A 102 -6.93 -6.00 1.08
C GLU A 102 -5.70 -5.13 1.38
N TYR A 103 -4.56 -5.54 0.83
CA TYR A 103 -3.28 -4.88 0.97
C TYR A 103 -2.78 -4.47 -0.40
N VAL A 104 -2.29 -3.23 -0.49
CA VAL A 104 -1.62 -2.71 -1.69
C VAL A 104 -0.13 -2.56 -1.44
N ARG A 105 0.69 -2.89 -2.44
CA ARG A 105 2.14 -2.73 -2.35
C ARG A 105 2.49 -1.26 -2.33
N LEU A 106 3.38 -0.86 -1.43
CA LEU A 106 3.99 0.47 -1.49
C LEU A 106 4.97 0.50 -2.66
N ILE A 107 4.68 1.37 -3.63
CA ILE A 107 5.49 1.56 -4.84
C ILE A 107 6.06 2.98 -4.85
N PRO A 108 7.26 3.19 -5.39
CA PRO A 108 7.83 4.53 -5.50
C PRO A 108 6.87 5.49 -6.22
N THR A 109 6.65 6.67 -5.62
CA THR A 109 5.86 7.72 -6.27
C THR A 109 6.60 8.21 -7.50
N LYS A 110 5.92 8.21 -8.65
CA LYS A 110 6.45 8.75 -9.89
C LYS A 110 6.33 10.27 -9.89
N THR A 111 7.45 10.97 -9.77
CA THR A 111 7.49 12.43 -9.82
C THR A 111 8.90 12.93 -10.12
N ASN A 112 8.99 14.09 -10.77
CA ASN A 112 10.22 14.88 -10.91
C ASN A 112 10.21 16.12 -10.01
N LEU A 113 9.13 16.33 -9.25
CA LEU A 113 8.94 17.47 -8.36
C LEU A 113 9.63 17.22 -7.02
N GLN A 114 10.20 18.28 -6.46
CA GLN A 114 10.64 18.33 -5.07
C GLN A 114 9.44 18.38 -4.13
N LYS A 115 9.70 18.06 -2.86
CA LYS A 115 8.67 18.05 -1.81
C LYS A 115 7.96 19.40 -1.72
N GLU A 116 8.72 20.48 -1.73
CA GLU A 116 8.25 21.85 -1.60
C GLU A 116 7.39 22.27 -2.80
N GLU A 117 7.71 21.78 -3.99
CA GLU A 117 6.90 22.02 -5.19
C GLU A 117 5.54 21.32 -5.07
N ILE A 118 5.54 20.06 -4.62
CA ILE A 118 4.31 19.29 -4.39
C ILE A 118 3.42 19.98 -3.35
N GLU A 119 4.01 20.44 -2.25
CA GLU A 119 3.27 21.08 -1.15
C GLU A 119 2.56 22.37 -1.57
N ASN A 120 3.00 23.02 -2.65
CA ASN A 120 2.39 24.24 -3.19
C ASN A 120 1.30 23.98 -4.23
N LEU A 121 1.10 22.72 -4.64
CA LEU A 121 0.04 22.34 -5.59
C LEU A 121 -1.28 22.07 -4.87
N SER A 122 -2.38 22.28 -5.57
CA SER A 122 -3.73 21.95 -5.12
C SER A 122 -4.42 21.09 -6.17
N PHE A 123 -5.14 20.06 -5.74
CA PHE A 123 -5.83 19.12 -6.62
C PHE A 123 -7.27 18.89 -6.17
N GLU A 124 -8.19 18.72 -7.12
CA GLU A 124 -9.56 18.24 -6.90
C GLU A 124 -9.70 16.82 -7.44
N PHE A 125 -10.23 15.93 -6.60
CA PHE A 125 -10.54 14.54 -6.92
C PHE A 125 -12.05 14.35 -6.94
N ASN A 126 -12.53 13.42 -7.76
CA ASN A 126 -13.89 12.90 -7.68
C ASN A 126 -13.81 11.42 -7.31
N TRP A 127 -14.32 11.08 -6.13
CA TRP A 127 -14.41 9.70 -5.66
C TRP A 127 -15.87 9.38 -5.33
N ASN A 128 -16.47 8.46 -6.09
CA ASN A 128 -17.87 8.05 -5.91
C ASN A 128 -18.89 9.21 -5.90
N GLY A 129 -18.61 10.30 -6.64
CA GLY A 129 -19.45 11.50 -6.68
C GLY A 129 -19.11 12.54 -5.62
N GLU A 130 -18.25 12.22 -4.65
CA GLU A 130 -17.75 13.16 -3.66
C GLU A 130 -16.51 13.89 -4.18
N LYS A 131 -16.49 15.21 -3.99
CA LYS A 131 -15.35 16.05 -4.37
C LYS A 131 -14.41 16.23 -3.19
N ILE A 132 -13.17 15.78 -3.35
CA ILE A 132 -12.11 15.92 -2.34
C ILE A 132 -11.09 16.92 -2.86
N LYS A 133 -10.77 17.93 -2.07
CA LYS A 133 -9.70 18.90 -2.39
C LYS A 133 -8.49 18.64 -1.52
N ILE A 134 -7.35 18.40 -2.16
CA ILE A 134 -6.08 18.22 -1.48
C ILE A 134 -5.22 19.45 -1.74
N LYS A 135 -4.93 20.18 -0.65
CA LYS A 135 -3.90 21.21 -0.59
C LYS A 135 -3.08 20.95 0.66
N PHE A 136 -1.80 20.64 0.48
CA PHE A 136 -0.93 20.32 1.59
C PHE A 136 -0.63 21.57 2.43
N LYS A 137 -0.33 21.37 3.73
CA LYS A 137 -0.08 22.45 4.70
C LYS A 137 -1.25 23.42 4.84
N GLN A 138 -2.46 23.01 4.45
CA GLN A 138 -3.66 23.77 4.69
C GLN A 138 -4.34 23.25 5.95
N GLU A 139 -4.37 24.08 6.98
CA GLU A 139 -5.19 23.85 8.17
C GLU A 139 -6.57 24.47 7.95
N LYS A 140 -7.63 23.69 8.17
CA LYS A 140 -9.03 24.15 8.18
C LYS A 140 -9.69 23.70 9.48
N GLY A 141 -9.61 24.55 10.50
CA GLY A 141 -10.15 24.23 11.82
C GLY A 141 -9.39 23.07 12.45
N PHE A 142 -10.00 21.88 12.48
CA PHE A 142 -9.40 20.67 13.06
C PHE A 142 -8.88 19.68 12.02
N GLU A 143 -9.00 20.03 10.74
CA GLU A 143 -8.56 19.23 9.61
C GLU A 143 -7.24 19.77 9.05
N GLU A 144 -6.28 18.88 8.83
CA GLU A 144 -5.01 19.19 8.16
C GLU A 144 -4.71 18.10 7.13
N ILE A 145 -4.16 18.49 5.98
CA ILE A 145 -3.62 17.54 5.01
C ILE A 145 -2.11 17.75 4.90
N SER A 146 -1.34 16.71 5.22
CA SER A 146 0.13 16.76 5.21
C SER A 146 0.69 15.82 4.15
N LEU A 147 1.78 16.24 3.50
CA LEU A 147 2.54 15.40 2.59
C LEU A 147 3.59 14.62 3.38
N GLU A 148 3.35 13.33 3.57
CA GLU A 148 4.25 12.43 4.30
C GLU A 148 4.95 11.46 3.35
N LYS A 149 6.01 10.79 3.82
CA LYS A 149 6.82 9.89 2.99
C LYS A 149 7.29 8.67 3.77
N ILE A 150 7.13 7.49 3.18
CA ILE A 150 7.77 6.24 3.64
C ILE A 150 8.60 5.69 2.48
N ASP A 151 9.89 5.47 2.73
CA ASP A 151 10.87 5.14 1.70
C ASP A 151 10.80 6.12 0.51
N SER A 152 10.39 5.65 -0.66
CA SER A 152 10.22 6.43 -1.89
C SER A 152 8.74 6.71 -2.23
N THR A 153 7.82 6.44 -1.32
CA THR A 153 6.36 6.61 -1.53
C THR A 153 5.89 7.83 -0.74
N TYR A 154 5.33 8.81 -1.43
CA TYR A 154 4.60 9.91 -0.82
C TYR A 154 3.17 9.50 -0.47
N PHE A 155 2.62 10.14 0.55
CA PHE A 155 1.26 9.93 1.02
C PHE A 155 0.56 11.27 1.22
N ALA A 156 -0.73 11.32 0.89
CA ALA A 156 -1.63 12.33 1.39
C ALA A 156 -2.20 11.83 2.73
N SER A 157 -1.78 12.46 3.81
CA SER A 157 -2.24 12.12 5.16
C SER A 157 -3.22 13.16 5.65
N PHE A 158 -4.42 12.71 5.97
CA PHE A 158 -5.51 13.52 6.50
C PHE A 158 -5.53 13.38 8.01
N TYR A 159 -5.45 14.53 8.69
CA TYR A 159 -5.50 14.62 10.14
C TYR A 159 -6.83 15.21 10.57
N LEU A 160 -7.41 14.62 11.62
CA LEU A 160 -8.58 15.14 12.31
C LEU A 160 -8.23 15.25 13.81
N LEU A 161 -8.39 16.44 14.38
CA LEU A 161 -8.05 16.72 15.79
C LEU A 161 -6.60 16.32 16.13
N GLY A 162 -5.67 16.54 15.19
CA GLY A 162 -4.25 16.21 15.33
C GLY A 162 -3.91 14.72 15.24
N LYS A 163 -4.89 13.84 14.93
CA LYS A 163 -4.66 12.41 14.73
C LYS A 163 -4.79 12.04 13.26
N ARG A 164 -3.91 11.16 12.77
CA ARG A 164 -3.89 10.70 11.38
C ARG A 164 -5.11 9.82 11.09
N ALA A 165 -6.16 10.44 10.56
CA ALA A 165 -7.46 9.83 10.33
C ALA A 165 -7.46 8.97 9.06
N GLU A 166 -6.87 9.43 7.97
CA GLU A 166 -6.81 8.70 6.69
C GLU A 166 -5.46 8.93 6.00
N VAL A 167 -5.02 7.95 5.22
CA VAL A 167 -3.76 8.00 4.50
C VAL A 167 -3.96 7.35 3.14
N LEU A 168 -3.60 8.07 2.09
CA LEU A 168 -3.65 7.55 0.72
C LEU A 168 -2.27 7.67 0.07
N PRO A 169 -1.66 6.55 -0.36
CA PRO A 169 -0.40 6.61 -1.08
C PRO A 169 -0.56 7.25 -2.46
N ILE A 170 0.47 7.99 -2.87
CA ILE A 170 0.52 8.72 -4.15
C ILE A 170 1.30 7.87 -5.15
N LYS A 171 0.62 7.43 -6.21
CA LYS A 171 1.23 6.65 -7.30
C LYS A 171 2.06 7.55 -8.22
N GLU A 172 1.51 8.70 -8.58
CA GLU A 172 2.10 9.65 -9.52
C GLU A 172 1.66 11.06 -9.16
N ILE A 173 2.59 12.02 -9.28
CA ILE A 173 2.27 13.43 -9.16
C ILE A 173 3.09 14.26 -10.13
N THR A 174 2.41 15.20 -10.76
CA THR A 174 2.94 16.13 -11.76
C THR A 174 2.39 17.53 -11.48
N LEU A 175 2.75 18.52 -12.30
CA LEU A 175 2.20 19.86 -12.17
C LEU A 175 0.68 19.93 -12.44
N ASP A 176 0.12 18.96 -13.17
CA ASP A 176 -1.25 19.02 -13.70
C ASP A 176 -2.19 17.97 -13.07
N LYS A 177 -1.65 16.89 -12.52
CA LYS A 177 -2.43 15.80 -11.91
C LYS A 177 -1.71 15.12 -10.75
N MET A 178 -2.52 14.52 -9.89
CA MET A 178 -2.10 13.59 -8.84
C MET A 178 -2.93 12.32 -8.95
N ILE A 179 -2.29 11.15 -8.81
CA ILE A 179 -2.96 9.85 -8.81
C ILE A 179 -2.74 9.21 -7.45
N LEU A 180 -3.83 9.02 -6.71
CA LEU A 180 -3.84 8.27 -5.46
C LEU A 180 -4.23 6.82 -5.74
N TYR A 181 -3.75 5.90 -4.91
CA TYR A 181 -4.11 4.48 -4.98
C TYR A 181 -4.36 3.92 -3.58
N GLY A 182 -4.81 2.67 -3.49
CA GLY A 182 -5.11 2.05 -2.20
C GLY A 182 -6.51 2.38 -1.67
N THR A 183 -7.40 2.84 -2.55
CA THR A 183 -8.84 2.81 -2.29
C THR A 183 -9.30 1.36 -2.25
N PRO A 184 -10.17 0.98 -1.30
CA PRO A 184 -10.78 -0.33 -1.29
C PRO A 184 -11.78 -0.45 -2.45
N GLY A 185 -11.75 -1.57 -3.16
CA GLY A 185 -12.63 -1.81 -4.29
C GLY A 185 -12.32 -0.91 -5.51
N LYS A 186 -13.19 -1.00 -6.53
CA LYS A 186 -12.99 -0.26 -7.79
C LYS A 186 -13.64 1.13 -7.70
N PRO A 187 -12.99 2.18 -8.26
CA PRO A 187 -11.67 2.14 -8.87
C PRO A 187 -10.56 2.12 -7.81
N TYR A 188 -9.53 1.28 -8.02
CA TYR A 188 -8.37 1.13 -7.10
C TYR A 188 -7.41 2.33 -7.10
N GLU A 189 -7.68 3.29 -7.99
CA GLU A 189 -6.94 4.52 -8.18
C GLU A 189 -7.93 5.65 -8.42
N ILE A 190 -7.62 6.83 -7.89
CA ILE A 190 -8.38 8.05 -8.12
C ILE A 190 -7.45 9.12 -8.68
N VAL A 191 -7.93 9.80 -9.73
CA VAL A 191 -7.19 10.84 -10.44
C VAL A 191 -7.73 12.19 -10.00
N GLY A 192 -6.83 13.05 -9.57
CA GLY A 192 -7.11 14.44 -9.23
C GLY A 192 -6.48 15.36 -10.25
N GLU A 193 -7.23 16.39 -10.64
CA GLU A 193 -6.79 17.44 -11.54
C GLU A 193 -6.35 18.66 -10.75
N LYS A 194 -5.32 19.35 -11.23
CA LYS A 194 -4.83 20.58 -10.61
C LYS A 194 -5.94 21.63 -10.58
N ILE A 195 -6.03 22.35 -9.47
CA ILE A 195 -6.87 23.53 -9.32
C ILE A 195 -6.02 24.75 -8.91
N GLU A 196 -6.51 25.94 -9.22
CA GLU A 196 -5.93 27.23 -8.80
C GLU A 196 -6.26 27.57 -7.34
#